data_AF-A0A1L8SX07-F1
#
_entry.id   AF-A0A1L8SX07-F1
#
_cell.length_a   1.000
_cell.length_b   1.000
_cell.length_c   1.000
_cell.angle_alpha   90.00
_cell.angle_beta   90.00
_cell.angle_gamma   90.00
#
_symmetry.space_group_name_H-M   'P 1'
#
loop_
_entity.id
_entity.type
_entity.pdbx_description
1 polymer ?
#
loop_
_entity_poly.entity_id
_entity_poly.type
_entity_poly.pdbx_seq_one_letter_code
_entity_poly.pdbx_strand_id
1 'polypeptide(L)' 'MLDQEKQLKEELFNLRFQLATGQLENTARIKEVRKSIARIKTVLHEQADK' A
#
# COMPACT_ATOMS: atom_id res chain seq x y z
N MET A 1 9.86 0.61 9.01
CA MET A 1 8.98 -0.47 8.50
C MET A 1 7.52 -0.19 8.83
N LEU A 2 7.13 -0.08 10.11
CA LEU A 2 5.74 0.26 10.47
C LEU A 2 5.27 1.61 9.93
N ASP A 3 6.10 2.65 9.96
CA ASP A 3 5.70 3.98 9.48
C ASP A 3 5.51 4.01 7.96
N GLN A 4 6.33 3.26 7.22
CA GLN A 4 6.15 3.08 5.77
C GLN A 4 4.87 2.31 5.44
N GLU A 5 4.50 1.31 6.24
CA GLU A 5 3.21 0.61 6.08
C GLU A 5 2.03 1.56 6.28
N LYS A 6 2.10 2.44 7.29
CA LYS A 6 1.05 3.45 7.55
C LYS A 6 0.91 4.43 6.39
N GLN A 7 2.02 4.98 5.90
CA GLN A 7 2.04 5.89 4.76
C GLN A 7 1.43 5.25 3.50
N LEU A 8 1.81 4.01 3.19
CA LEU A 8 1.25 3.28 2.05
C LEU A 8 -0.23 2.96 2.20
N LYS A 9 -0.73 2.77 3.43
CA LYS A 9 -2.18 2.59 3.68
C LYS A 9 -2.96 3.89 3.45
N GLU A 10 -2.42 5.03 3.88
CA GLU A 10 -2.99 6.34 3.58
C GLU A 10 -2.99 6.64 2.08
N GLU A 11 -1.87 6.35 1.39
CA GLU A 11 -1.79 6.46 -0.07
C GLU A 11 -2.85 5.56 -0.75
N LEU A 12 -3.00 4.31 -0.30
CA LEU A 12 -4.00 3.39 -0.83
C LEU A 12 -5.43 3.88 -0.61
N PHE A 13 -5.71 4.52 0.53
CA PHE A 13 -7.01 5.13 0.82
C PHE A 13 -7.31 6.28 -0.15
N ASN A 14 -6.34 7.19 -0.34
CA ASN A 14 -6.46 8.31 -1.27
C ASN A 14 -6.66 7.83 -2.71
N LEU A 15 -5.89 6.83 -3.15
CA LEU A 15 -6.02 6.25 -4.50
C LEU A 15 -7.39 5.57 -4.72
N ARG A 16 -7.95 4.92 -3.69
CA ARG A 16 -9.30 4.34 -3.76
C ARG A 16 -10.38 5.41 -3.85
N PHE A 17 -10.21 6.50 -3.11
CA PHE A 17 -11.11 7.64 -3.18
C PHE A 17 -11.07 8.29 -4.56
N GLN A 18 -9.88 8.55 -5.10
CA GLN A 18 -9.69 9.06 -6.46
C GLN A 18 -10.26 8.13 -7.54
N LEU A 19 -10.15 6.82 -7.35
CA LEU A 19 -10.76 5.83 -8.25
C LEU A 19 -12.28 5.93 -8.23
N ALA A 20 -12.88 6.07 -7.04
CA ALA A 20 -14.33 6.19 -6.88
C ALA A 20 -14.88 7.50 -7.45
N THR A 21 -14.11 8.59 -7.40
CA THR A 21 -14.46 9.88 -8.02
C THR A 21 -14.17 9.95 -9.52
N GLY A 22 -13.55 8.91 -10.08
CA GLY A 22 -13.21 8.84 -11.51
C GLY A 22 -12.04 9.77 -11.93
N GLN A 23 -11.30 10.31 -10.97
CA GLN A 23 -10.18 11.24 -11.20
C GLN A 23 -8.82 10.54 -11.26
N LEU A 24 -8.80 9.21 -11.13
CA LEU A 24 -7.55 8.45 -11.09
C LEU A 24 -7.04 8.13 -12.50
N GLU A 25 -6.01 8.86 -12.94
CA GLU A 25 -5.35 8.61 -14.22
C GLU A 25 -4.48 7.34 -14.21
N ASN A 26 -3.85 7.03 -13.07
CA ASN A 26 -2.91 5.90 -12.96
C ASN A 26 -3.43 4.80 -12.03
N THR A 27 -4.23 3.88 -12.59
CA THR A 27 -4.76 2.71 -11.87
C THR A 27 -3.68 1.67 -11.52
N ALA A 28 -2.54 1.65 -12.23
CA ALA A 28 -1.44 0.73 -11.96
C ALA A 28 -0.82 0.99 -10.58
N ARG A 29 -0.82 2.25 -10.12
CA ARG A 29 -0.30 2.65 -8.82
C ARG A 29 -0.97 1.91 -7.65
N ILE A 30 -2.28 1.65 -7.74
CA ILE A 30 -3.00 0.87 -6.71
C ILE A 30 -2.38 -0.52 -6.54
N LYS A 31 -2.03 -1.18 -7.66
CA LYS A 31 -1.43 -2.52 -7.64
C LYS A 31 -0.03 -2.50 -7.04
N GLU A 32 0.76 -1.46 -7.33
CA GLU A 32 2.10 -1.26 -6.76
C GLU A 32 2.03 -1.07 -5.24
N VAL A 33 1.20 -0.14 -4.77
CA VAL A 33 1.04 0.16 -3.34
C VAL A 33 0.60 -1.09 -2.56
N ARG A 34 -0.35 -1.88 -3.10
CA ARG A 34 -0.75 -3.16 -2.51
C ARG A 34 0.42 -4.16 -2.39
N LYS A 35 1.26 -4.27 -3.42
CA LYS A 35 2.43 -5.16 -3.40
C LYS A 35 3.47 -4.70 -2.39
N SER A 36 3.70 -3.38 -2.29
CA SER A 36 4.65 -2.81 -1.32
C SER A 36 4.21 -3.09 0.12
N ILE A 37 2.93 -2.92 0.44
CA ILE A 37 2.37 -3.28 1.75
C ILE A 37 2.58 -4.77 2.04
N ALA A 38 2.30 -5.64 1.07
CA ALA A 38 2.49 -7.08 1.23
C ALA A 38 3.95 -7.45 1.55
N ARG A 39 4.92 -6.88 0.81
CA ARG A 39 6.35 -7.11 1.06
C ARG A 39 6.78 -6.68 2.45
N ILE A 40 6.35 -5.49 2.91
CA ILE A 40 6.68 -5.00 4.25
C ILE A 40 6.15 -5.97 5.30
N LYS A 41 4.89 -6.43 5.15
CA LYS A 41 4.31 -7.41 6.08
C LYS A 41 5.05 -8.75 6.07
N THR A 42 5.47 -9.23 4.90
CA THR A 42 6.25 -10.47 4.81
C THR A 42 7.57 -10.34 5.56
N VAL A 43 8.33 -9.26 5.34
CA VAL A 43 9.60 -9.03 6.04
C VAL A 43 9.39 -8.90 7.55
N LEU A 44 8.35 -8.20 8.00
CA LEU A 44 8.02 -8.10 9.43
C LEU A 44 7.69 -9.46 10.05
N HIS A 45 6.99 -10.33 9.31
CA HIS A 45 6.69 -11.68 9.76
C HIS A 45 7.94 -12.57 9.82
N GLU A 46 8.77 -12.54 8.77
CA GLU A 46 10.05 -13.26 8.73
C GLU A 46 11.03 -12.82 9.84
N GLN A 47 10.96 -11.55 10.26
CA GLN A 47 11.73 -11.02 11.39
C GLN A 47 11.17 -11.41 12.74
N ALA A 48 9.86 -11.62 12.85
CA ALA A 48 9.20 -12.02 14.10
C ALA A 48 9.30 -13.53 14.36
N ASP A 49 9.38 -14.34 13.31
CA ASP A 49 9.53 -15.80 13.39
C ASP A 49 11.00 -16.24 13.58
N LYS A 50 11.94 -15.31 13.49
CA LYS A 50 13.37 -15.51 13.79
C LYS A 50 13.68 -15.25 15.25
#